data_AF-A0A0Q5WX54-F1
#
_entry.id   AF-A0A0Q5WX54-F1
#
_cell.length_a   1.000
_cell.length_b   1.000
_cell.length_c   1.000
_cell.angle_alpha   90.00
_cell.angle_beta   90.00
_cell.angle_gamma   90.00
#
_symmetry.space_group_name_H-M   'P 1'
#
loop_
_entity.id
_entity.type
_entity.pdbx_description
1 polymer ?
#
loop_
_entity_poly.entity_id
_entity_poly.type
_entity_poly.pdbx_seq_one_letter_code
_entity_poly.pdbx_strand_id
1 'polypeptide(L)'
;MERLVGRSLDYIGDVVTAIGERKGSTPGQGGGALPGQRLAPSGFTLPVPFVVTDTGGAFATNYDIQAAKPVYTNTIYVGPGGADANSGLTYALRVRSLKRAILAANALGGTVRILADPATYKYSDVVSSVQASWSGQPQACNLVIESSTPGQKIISLCDTAMPAFVATATDATVYVSTYTTQTPASAVIDMANLGVDTDGVSRPKELTRAFPAATDEATIVAAINAQAAKYGRGAHYLDATNKKLYVKLIANRVPDANLVVTSTGGNANFWLNQTTTSYTVWARDCEFWGCSGGFRVTSSTTVNHAAYLLDCFAGYTGSSHGFFTSGGPASLIMQRCGAACIAADGFNYNGGASLALSVTFIEIDCWSDRVGQNAAESTDASNNGSSAYTFCRGVRVNGKHTNGTNRTIHDIQDSQSWNLGFTAGPSRMAVGSGEARAGFACGLLTFTGWAKMWLDRCITTGMDRDLEAYAGGTLYAAPNCVLAAGQNAPPDGTIGTYAP
;
A
#
# COMPACT_ATOMS: atom_id res chain seq x y z
N MET A 1 -19.54 -38.89 14.94
CA MET A 1 -19.86 -39.03 13.50
C MET A 1 -19.62 -37.67 12.86
N GLU A 2 -18.39 -37.17 12.81
CA GLU A 2 -17.38 -37.51 11.80
C GLU A 2 -17.95 -37.55 10.38
N ARG A 3 -17.85 -36.43 9.65
CA ARG A 3 -17.43 -36.42 8.24
C ARG A 3 -17.18 -35.00 7.71
N LEU A 4 -16.09 -34.92 6.95
CA LEU A 4 -15.79 -33.97 5.87
C LEU A 4 -15.30 -32.56 6.24
N VAL A 5 -14.08 -32.51 6.78
CA VAL A 5 -13.14 -31.43 6.43
C VAL A 5 -11.90 -32.14 5.86
N GLY A 6 -11.71 -32.06 4.55
CA GLY A 6 -10.61 -32.74 3.88
C GLY A 6 -10.33 -32.16 2.51
N ARG A 7 -9.13 -31.58 2.39
CA ARG A 7 -8.34 -31.30 1.19
C ARG A 7 -8.60 -29.96 0.49
N SER A 8 -7.71 -29.00 0.78
CA SER A 8 -7.25 -27.96 -0.16
C SER A 8 -6.18 -27.10 0.52
N LEU A 9 -4.97 -27.61 0.79
CA LEU A 9 -3.85 -26.77 1.27
C LEU A 9 -2.44 -27.36 1.01
N ASP A 10 -2.27 -28.19 -0.02
CA ASP A 10 -0.97 -28.84 -0.34
C ASP A 10 -0.36 -28.40 -1.69
N TYR A 11 -0.48 -27.13 -2.10
CA TYR A 11 0.13 -26.69 -3.38
C TYR A 11 1.03 -25.45 -3.32
N ILE A 12 1.43 -24.98 -2.13
CA ILE A 12 2.33 -23.82 -1.99
C ILE A 12 3.62 -24.16 -1.20
N GLY A 13 3.72 -25.34 -0.60
CA GLY A 13 4.83 -25.72 0.28
C GLY A 13 6.14 -26.16 -0.39
N ASP A 14 6.10 -26.68 -1.62
CA ASP A 14 7.23 -27.47 -2.16
C ASP A 14 8.16 -26.74 -3.16
N VAL A 15 8.00 -25.43 -3.37
CA VAL A 15 8.88 -24.66 -4.30
C VAL A 15 9.93 -23.82 -3.57
N VAL A 16 9.84 -23.67 -2.24
CA VAL A 16 10.73 -22.75 -1.49
C VAL A 16 12.07 -23.37 -1.10
N THR A 17 12.27 -24.69 -1.21
CA THR A 17 13.49 -25.36 -0.71
C THR A 17 14.58 -25.63 -1.78
N ALA A 18 14.38 -25.24 -3.05
CA ALA A 18 15.30 -25.59 -4.14
C ALA A 18 16.14 -24.44 -4.75
N ILE A 19 16.19 -23.25 -4.12
CA ILE A 19 17.06 -22.16 -4.58
C ILE A 19 18.19 -21.96 -3.57
N GLY A 20 19.21 -22.81 -3.69
CA GLY A 20 20.46 -22.66 -2.97
C GLY A 20 21.15 -21.34 -3.32
N GLU A 21 21.73 -20.71 -2.30
CA GLU A 21 22.55 -19.51 -2.33
C GLU A 21 23.52 -19.50 -3.52
N ARG A 22 23.25 -18.69 -4.55
CA ARG A 22 24.27 -18.26 -5.51
C ARG A 22 24.73 -16.86 -5.14
N LYS A 23 25.89 -16.79 -4.49
CA LYS A 23 26.65 -15.54 -4.29
C LYS A 23 26.97 -14.91 -5.66
N GLY A 24 26.73 -13.60 -5.73
CA GLY A 24 26.69 -12.80 -6.95
C GLY A 24 27.98 -12.76 -7.76
N SER A 25 27.79 -12.75 -9.08
CA SER A 25 28.73 -12.20 -10.05
C SER A 25 28.09 -10.98 -10.70
N THR A 26 28.87 -9.93 -10.90
CA THR A 26 28.45 -8.63 -11.43
C THR A 26 27.96 -8.78 -12.89
N PRO A 27 26.80 -8.22 -13.29
CA PRO A 27 26.33 -8.33 -14.68
C PRO A 27 27.19 -7.47 -15.62
N GLY A 28 27.97 -8.11 -16.49
CA GLY A 28 28.55 -7.46 -17.66
C GLY A 28 27.48 -7.30 -18.75
N GLN A 29 27.27 -6.09 -19.26
CA GLN A 29 26.23 -5.75 -20.25
C GLN A 29 26.54 -6.25 -21.69
N GLY A 30 27.19 -7.40 -21.87
CA GLY A 30 27.59 -7.87 -23.20
C GLY A 30 27.71 -9.38 -23.28
N GLY A 31 26.57 -10.07 -23.30
CA GLY A 31 26.49 -11.51 -23.53
C GLY A 31 25.04 -11.89 -23.77
N GLY A 32 24.77 -12.72 -24.78
CA GLY A 32 23.41 -13.12 -25.16
C GLY A 32 22.58 -13.60 -23.96
N ALA A 33 21.27 -13.36 -24.02
CA ALA A 33 20.34 -13.77 -22.97
C ALA A 33 20.54 -15.26 -22.63
N LEU A 34 20.74 -15.57 -21.35
CA LEU A 34 20.73 -16.95 -20.90
C LEU A 34 19.36 -17.57 -21.20
N PRO A 35 19.24 -18.89 -21.43
CA PRO A 35 17.94 -19.53 -21.63
C PRO A 35 16.96 -19.15 -20.52
N GLY A 36 15.81 -18.58 -20.89
CA GLY A 36 14.77 -18.12 -19.96
C GLY A 36 14.95 -16.69 -19.44
N GLN A 37 16.06 -16.01 -19.69
CA GLN A 37 16.21 -14.59 -19.36
C GLN A 37 15.27 -13.75 -20.23
N ARG A 38 14.49 -12.89 -19.58
CA ARG A 38 13.60 -11.92 -20.21
C ARG A 38 14.31 -10.59 -20.31
N LEU A 39 14.48 -10.10 -21.54
CA LEU A 39 15.10 -8.81 -21.80
C LEU A 39 14.06 -7.70 -21.68
N ALA A 40 14.51 -6.53 -21.23
CA ALA A 40 13.68 -5.34 -21.29
C ALA A 40 13.23 -5.07 -22.74
N PRO A 41 11.97 -4.66 -22.94
CA PRO A 41 11.48 -4.37 -24.28
C PRO A 41 12.23 -3.19 -24.91
N SER A 42 12.31 -3.19 -26.24
CA SER A 42 12.95 -2.09 -26.98
C SER A 42 12.33 -0.75 -26.61
N GLY A 43 13.19 0.23 -26.30
CA GLY A 43 12.77 1.57 -25.86
C GLY A 43 12.48 1.70 -24.36
N PHE A 44 12.63 0.62 -23.58
CA PHE A 44 12.57 0.65 -22.12
C PHE A 44 13.97 0.43 -21.51
N THR A 45 14.38 1.31 -20.60
CA THR A 45 15.63 1.16 -19.85
C THR A 45 15.33 0.73 -18.44
N LEU A 46 15.85 -0.42 -18.00
CA LEU A 46 15.69 -0.85 -16.62
C LEU A 46 16.16 0.24 -15.64
N PRO A 47 15.34 0.62 -14.65
CA PRO A 47 15.72 1.70 -13.75
C PRO A 47 16.78 1.27 -12.72
N VAL A 48 16.93 -0.04 -12.51
CA VAL A 48 17.95 -0.66 -11.65
C VAL A 48 18.42 -1.94 -12.34
N PRO A 49 19.71 -2.29 -12.35
CA PRO A 49 20.18 -3.50 -13.01
C PRO A 49 19.77 -4.76 -12.23
N PHE A 50 18.89 -5.57 -12.82
CA PHE A 50 18.60 -6.93 -12.38
C PHE A 50 18.16 -7.78 -13.57
N VAL A 51 18.16 -9.10 -13.36
CA VAL A 51 17.78 -10.11 -14.33
C VAL A 51 16.38 -10.60 -13.99
N VAL A 52 15.53 -10.66 -15.00
CA VAL A 52 14.23 -11.33 -14.95
C VAL A 52 14.36 -12.66 -15.69
N THR A 53 13.87 -13.74 -15.09
CA THR A 53 13.85 -15.08 -15.68
C THR A 53 12.42 -15.58 -15.73
N ASP A 54 11.99 -16.01 -16.91
CA ASP A 54 10.73 -16.69 -17.12
C ASP A 54 10.81 -18.14 -16.61
N THR A 55 9.93 -18.53 -15.68
CA THR A 55 9.88 -19.88 -15.09
C THR A 55 8.70 -20.73 -15.59
N GLY A 56 8.02 -20.30 -16.65
CA GLY A 56 6.86 -20.98 -17.24
C GLY A 56 5.52 -20.71 -16.57
N GLY A 57 5.50 -20.36 -15.28
CA GLY A 57 4.29 -20.00 -14.53
C GLY A 57 4.33 -18.62 -13.86
N ALA A 58 5.53 -18.07 -13.65
CA ALA A 58 5.76 -16.76 -13.06
C ALA A 58 7.07 -16.18 -13.63
N PHE A 59 7.47 -15.02 -13.13
CA PHE A 59 8.81 -14.48 -13.36
C PHE A 59 9.62 -14.56 -12.08
N ALA A 60 10.83 -15.07 -12.14
CA ALA A 60 11.82 -14.94 -11.08
C ALA A 60 12.68 -13.70 -11.34
N THR A 61 13.22 -13.11 -10.28
CA THR A 61 14.24 -12.06 -10.40
C THR A 61 15.46 -12.42 -9.56
N ASN A 62 16.63 -11.90 -9.92
CA ASN A 62 17.80 -11.94 -9.04
C ASN A 62 17.96 -10.65 -8.21
N TYR A 63 16.92 -9.82 -8.14
CA TYR A 63 16.97 -8.60 -7.35
C TYR A 63 16.96 -8.97 -5.86
N ASP A 64 18.06 -8.68 -5.18
CA ASP A 64 18.19 -8.91 -3.74
C ASP A 64 17.99 -7.60 -2.98
N ILE A 65 16.76 -7.38 -2.48
CA ILE A 65 16.45 -6.21 -1.66
C ILE A 65 17.20 -6.21 -0.32
N GLN A 66 17.69 -7.35 0.17
CA GLN A 66 18.52 -7.42 1.38
C GLN A 66 19.91 -6.83 1.11
N ALA A 67 20.46 -7.02 -0.09
CA ALA A 67 21.73 -6.41 -0.48
C ALA A 67 21.67 -4.87 -0.52
N ALA A 68 20.47 -4.29 -0.63
CA ALA A 68 20.25 -2.85 -0.53
C ALA A 68 20.23 -2.31 0.91
N LYS A 69 20.30 -3.17 1.93
CA LYS A 69 20.31 -2.79 3.35
C LYS A 69 21.57 -1.99 3.69
N PRO A 70 21.46 -0.70 4.07
CA PRO A 70 22.62 0.11 4.42
C PRO A 70 23.40 -0.47 5.62
N VAL A 71 24.72 -0.37 5.59
CA VAL A 71 25.57 -0.66 6.75
C VAL A 71 25.35 0.43 7.81
N TYR A 72 24.99 0.02 9.02
CA TYR A 72 24.73 0.90 10.16
C TYR A 72 25.82 0.75 11.22
N THR A 73 26.09 1.83 11.96
CA THR A 73 27.08 1.85 13.04
C THR A 73 26.44 1.97 14.42
N ASN A 74 25.18 2.45 14.48
CA ASN A 74 24.43 2.63 15.71
C ASN A 74 23.11 1.86 15.68
N THR A 75 22.61 1.47 16.85
CA THR A 75 21.28 0.86 17.02
C THR A 75 20.49 1.58 18.11
N ILE A 76 19.26 1.95 17.79
CA ILE A 76 18.24 2.42 18.73
C ILE A 76 17.26 1.28 18.98
N TYR A 77 17.11 0.87 20.24
CA TYR A 77 16.14 -0.12 20.67
C TYR A 77 14.82 0.56 21.05
N VAL A 78 13.70 -0.04 20.65
CA VAL A 78 12.35 0.50 20.89
C VAL A 78 11.43 -0.59 21.42
N GLY A 79 10.56 -0.29 22.38
CA GLY A 79 9.59 -1.27 22.87
C GLY A 79 8.57 -0.69 23.86
N PRO A 80 7.35 -1.24 23.94
CA PRO A 80 6.29 -0.71 24.81
C PRO A 80 6.64 -0.70 26.31
N GLY A 81 7.58 -1.57 26.73
CA GLY A 81 8.12 -1.59 28.10
C GLY A 81 9.27 -0.61 28.36
N GLY A 82 9.67 0.21 27.38
CA GLY A 82 10.68 1.25 27.51
C GLY A 82 10.13 2.58 28.05
N ALA A 83 10.98 3.61 28.05
CA ALA A 83 10.61 4.98 28.40
C ALA A 83 11.26 5.98 27.43
N ASP A 84 10.54 7.02 27.03
CA ASP A 84 11.03 8.03 26.06
C ASP A 84 12.06 9.02 26.64
N ALA A 85 12.38 8.88 27.92
CA ALA A 85 13.53 9.53 28.54
C ALA A 85 14.81 8.69 28.44
N ASN A 86 14.72 7.42 28.05
CA ASN A 86 15.89 6.55 27.89
C ASN A 86 16.69 6.95 26.64
N SER A 87 17.97 6.56 26.60
CA SER A 87 18.85 6.83 25.45
C SER A 87 18.51 6.00 24.21
N GLY A 88 17.90 4.82 24.38
CA GLY A 88 17.67 3.87 23.30
C GLY A 88 18.91 3.10 22.86
N LEU A 89 20.10 3.34 23.45
CA LEU A 89 21.37 2.76 22.98
C LEU A 89 21.58 1.30 23.42
N THR A 90 20.80 0.82 24.38
CA THR A 90 20.79 -0.58 24.82
C THR A 90 19.36 -1.06 24.95
N TYR A 91 19.15 -2.37 24.87
CA TYR A 91 17.80 -2.94 25.01
C TYR A 91 17.17 -2.68 26.40
N ALA A 92 17.98 -2.68 27.46
CA ALA A 92 17.54 -2.35 28.81
C ALA A 92 17.11 -0.88 28.95
N LEU A 93 17.73 0.02 28.18
CA LEU A 93 17.40 1.44 28.08
C LEU A 93 16.69 1.76 26.76
N ARG A 94 15.83 0.87 26.26
CA ARG A 94 15.07 1.12 25.03
C ARG A 94 14.09 2.27 25.20
N VAL A 95 13.87 3.02 24.14
CA VAL A 95 12.82 4.06 24.10
C VAL A 95 11.45 3.41 23.96
N ARG A 96 10.39 4.12 24.35
CA ARG A 96 9.03 3.57 24.29
C ARG A 96 8.44 3.71 22.89
N SER A 97 8.61 4.87 22.27
CA SER A 97 7.95 5.24 21.03
C SER A 97 8.84 5.11 19.80
N LEU A 98 8.21 4.77 18.68
CA LEU A 98 8.83 4.80 17.35
C LEU A 98 9.23 6.24 16.98
N LYS A 99 8.40 7.21 17.36
CA LYS A 99 8.68 8.65 17.22
C LYS A 99 9.98 9.08 17.89
N ARG A 100 10.17 8.70 19.17
CA ARG A 100 11.41 9.01 19.90
C ARG A 100 12.61 8.32 19.27
N ALA A 101 12.43 7.12 18.71
CA ALA A 101 13.51 6.39 18.04
C ALA A 101 14.05 7.14 16.82
N ILE A 102 13.18 7.74 16.00
CA ILE A 102 13.58 8.61 14.88
C ILE A 102 14.37 9.81 15.40
N LEU A 103 13.88 10.47 16.46
CA LEU A 103 14.57 11.62 17.04
C LEU A 103 15.97 11.27 17.58
N ALA A 104 16.10 10.14 18.25
CA ALA A 104 17.38 9.63 18.74
C ALA A 104 18.32 9.27 17.58
N ALA A 105 17.80 8.62 16.52
CA ALA A 105 18.56 8.29 15.32
C ALA A 105 19.08 9.55 14.59
N ASN A 106 18.23 10.58 14.47
CA ASN A 106 18.62 11.86 13.89
C ASN A 106 19.75 12.54 14.68
N ALA A 107 19.71 12.47 16.02
CA ALA A 107 20.74 13.05 16.87
C ALA A 107 22.11 12.35 16.75
N LEU A 108 22.12 11.04 16.43
CA LEU A 108 23.35 10.28 16.19
C LEU A 108 23.95 10.55 14.80
N GLY A 109 23.10 10.81 13.80
CA GLY A 109 23.52 10.98 12.40
C GLY A 109 24.01 9.69 11.74
N GLY A 110 24.46 9.81 10.48
CA GLY A 110 24.97 8.67 9.70
C GLY A 110 23.88 7.68 9.28
N THR A 111 24.17 6.37 9.41
CA THR A 111 23.20 5.29 9.21
C THR A 111 22.90 4.62 10.54
N VAL A 112 21.63 4.65 10.94
CA VAL A 112 21.17 4.13 12.23
C VAL A 112 20.15 3.02 12.03
N ARG A 113 20.30 1.95 12.81
CA ARG A 113 19.30 0.90 12.92
C ARG A 113 18.28 1.24 14.00
N ILE A 114 17.00 1.15 13.69
CA ILE A 114 15.92 1.10 14.67
C ILE A 114 15.50 -0.36 14.80
N LEU A 115 15.75 -0.96 15.97
CA LEU A 115 15.38 -2.32 16.31
C LEU A 115 14.20 -2.29 17.29
N ALA A 116 12.98 -2.49 16.78
CA ALA A 116 11.77 -2.32 17.57
C ALA A 116 11.13 -3.66 17.98
N ASP A 117 10.61 -3.73 19.19
CA ASP A 117 9.82 -4.86 19.64
C ASP A 117 8.56 -5.02 18.77
N PRO A 118 8.16 -6.26 18.45
CA PRO A 118 6.93 -6.50 17.73
C PRO A 118 5.74 -6.11 18.61
N ALA A 119 5.04 -5.06 18.22
CA ALA A 119 3.93 -4.49 18.96
C ALA A 119 3.08 -3.57 18.06
N THR A 120 1.93 -3.17 18.58
CA THR A 120 1.15 -2.04 18.05
C THR A 120 1.52 -0.77 18.81
N TYR A 121 2.03 0.23 18.10
CA TYR A 121 2.41 1.54 18.60
C TYR A 121 1.34 2.55 18.17
N LYS A 122 0.47 2.93 19.10
CA LYS A 122 -0.70 3.77 18.83
C LYS A 122 -0.38 5.26 18.88
N TYR A 123 -1.00 6.05 18.01
CA TYR A 123 -0.86 7.49 17.99
C TYR A 123 -1.48 8.13 19.23
N SER A 124 -2.60 7.59 19.71
CA SER A 124 -3.23 8.03 20.95
C SER A 124 -2.40 7.77 22.20
N ASP A 125 -1.41 6.88 22.13
CA ASP A 125 -0.53 6.56 23.25
C ASP A 125 0.55 7.64 23.37
N VAL A 126 0.20 8.75 24.02
CA VAL A 126 1.08 9.91 24.22
C VAL A 126 1.71 9.86 25.60
N VAL A 127 3.05 9.83 25.66
CA VAL A 127 3.83 9.94 26.90
C VAL A 127 4.79 11.12 26.76
N SER A 128 4.77 12.05 27.71
CA SER A 128 5.62 13.26 27.69
C SER A 128 5.52 14.04 26.36
N SER A 129 4.30 14.17 25.82
CA SER A 129 3.99 14.85 24.55
C SER A 129 4.58 14.18 23.30
N VAL A 130 5.00 12.92 23.38
CA VAL A 130 5.49 12.12 22.26
C VAL A 130 4.49 10.99 21.97
N GLN A 131 3.94 10.97 20.75
CA GLN A 131 3.10 9.86 20.26
C GLN A 131 3.93 8.57 20.07
N ALA A 132 3.35 7.39 20.31
CA ALA A 132 4.07 6.14 20.14
C ALA A 132 4.35 5.77 18.67
N SER A 133 3.47 6.16 17.74
CA SER A 133 3.55 5.89 16.29
C SER A 133 4.64 6.69 15.55
N TRP A 134 4.95 6.35 14.30
CA TRP A 134 5.93 7.07 13.45
C TRP A 134 5.59 8.55 13.17
N SER A 135 4.30 8.89 13.17
CA SER A 135 3.71 10.10 12.59
C SER A 135 4.51 11.40 12.78
N GLY A 136 4.79 12.06 11.66
CA GLY A 136 5.11 13.50 11.59
C GLY A 136 6.48 13.90 12.12
N GLN A 137 7.49 13.03 12.08
CA GLN A 137 8.88 13.44 12.36
C GLN A 137 9.70 13.57 11.10
N PRO A 138 10.43 14.68 10.93
CA PRO A 138 11.38 14.81 9.83
C PRO A 138 12.52 13.80 10.05
N GLN A 139 12.70 12.90 9.09
CA GLN A 139 13.89 12.07 9.05
C GLN A 139 15.12 12.94 8.76
N ALA A 140 16.28 12.66 9.36
CA ALA A 140 17.50 13.43 9.13
C ALA A 140 18.76 12.56 8.94
N CYS A 141 18.61 11.24 8.86
CA CYS A 141 19.69 10.28 8.64
C CYS A 141 19.24 9.07 7.81
N ASN A 142 20.15 8.18 7.44
CA ASN A 142 19.75 6.91 6.82
C ASN A 142 19.22 5.96 7.89
N LEU A 143 18.17 5.19 7.57
CA LEU A 143 17.58 4.24 8.50
C LEU A 143 17.59 2.81 7.98
N VAL A 144 17.78 1.90 8.93
CA VAL A 144 17.42 0.49 8.84
C VAL A 144 16.37 0.21 9.89
N ILE A 145 15.14 -0.16 9.50
CA ILE A 145 14.04 -0.42 10.43
C ILE A 145 13.69 -1.91 10.36
N GLU A 146 13.74 -2.58 11.51
CA GLU A 146 13.38 -3.99 11.59
C GLU A 146 12.92 -4.41 12.99
N SER A 147 12.18 -5.50 13.04
CA SER A 147 11.70 -6.11 14.27
C SER A 147 12.83 -6.76 15.06
N SER A 148 12.81 -6.63 16.39
CA SER A 148 13.70 -7.34 17.30
C SER A 148 13.48 -8.85 17.25
N THR A 149 12.30 -9.29 16.78
CA THR A 149 11.96 -10.69 16.53
C THR A 149 11.68 -10.90 15.04
N PRO A 150 12.60 -11.54 14.29
CA PRO A 150 12.46 -11.72 12.85
C PRO A 150 11.10 -12.32 12.43
N GLY A 151 10.46 -11.72 11.42
CA GLY A 151 9.17 -12.16 10.88
C GLY A 151 7.95 -11.68 11.69
N GLN A 152 8.14 -11.07 12.86
CA GLN A 152 7.05 -10.43 13.61
C GLN A 152 6.93 -8.96 13.24
N LYS A 153 5.71 -8.43 13.25
CA LYS A 153 5.39 -7.11 12.69
C LYS A 153 5.55 -5.97 13.70
N ILE A 154 6.07 -4.85 13.21
CA ILE A 154 6.02 -3.54 13.88
C ILE A 154 4.82 -2.80 13.30
N ILE A 155 3.78 -2.59 14.09
CA ILE A 155 2.57 -1.92 13.62
C ILE A 155 2.55 -0.50 14.19
N SER A 156 2.68 0.50 13.32
CA SER A 156 2.41 1.89 13.66
C SER A 156 0.98 2.21 13.33
N LEU A 157 0.15 2.48 14.35
CA LEU A 157 -1.27 2.73 14.20
C LEU A 157 -1.60 4.17 14.53
N CYS A 158 -2.12 4.88 13.55
CA CYS A 158 -2.58 6.25 13.68
C CYS A 158 -4.09 6.28 13.99
N ASP A 159 -4.41 6.11 15.27
CA ASP A 159 -5.75 6.07 15.82
C ASP A 159 -6.19 7.39 16.47
N THR A 160 -7.50 7.52 16.62
CA THR A 160 -8.15 8.57 17.40
C THR A 160 -8.90 7.92 18.56
N ALA A 161 -8.68 8.46 19.76
CA ALA A 161 -9.46 8.07 20.93
C ALA A 161 -10.92 8.54 20.76
N MET A 162 -11.86 7.61 20.85
CA MET A 162 -13.29 7.89 20.80
C MET A 162 -13.88 7.90 22.21
N PRO A 163 -14.86 8.77 22.49
CA PRO A 163 -15.70 8.63 23.68
C PRO A 163 -16.45 7.30 23.68
N ALA A 164 -17.01 6.94 24.85
CA ALA A 164 -17.76 5.70 25.00
C ALA A 164 -18.89 5.60 23.97
N PHE A 165 -19.01 4.40 23.40
CA PHE A 165 -20.10 4.06 22.49
C PHE A 165 -21.34 3.63 23.29
N VAL A 166 -22.49 4.18 22.92
CA VAL A 166 -23.79 3.81 23.51
C VAL A 166 -24.65 3.16 22.44
N ALA A 167 -25.46 2.17 22.82
CA ALA A 167 -26.39 1.55 21.88
C ALA A 167 -27.41 2.59 21.36
N THR A 168 -27.74 2.51 20.08
CA THR A 168 -28.79 3.34 19.49
C THR A 168 -30.16 2.91 19.99
N ALA A 169 -31.15 3.82 19.96
CA ALA A 169 -32.50 3.47 20.37
C ALA A 169 -33.20 2.57 19.34
N THR A 170 -32.80 2.70 18.07
CA THR A 170 -33.40 1.96 16.94
C THR A 170 -32.94 0.50 16.88
N ASP A 171 -31.67 0.22 17.20
CA ASP A 171 -31.10 -1.13 17.21
C ASP A 171 -30.02 -1.24 18.30
N ALA A 172 -30.23 -2.13 19.26
CA ALA A 172 -29.32 -2.35 20.39
C ALA A 172 -27.95 -2.93 19.99
N THR A 173 -27.79 -3.35 18.74
CA THR A 173 -26.53 -3.87 18.17
C THR A 173 -25.78 -2.83 17.33
N VAL A 174 -26.37 -1.67 17.08
CA VAL A 174 -25.71 -0.50 16.48
C VAL A 174 -25.39 0.47 17.61
N TYR A 175 -24.16 0.97 17.62
CA TYR A 175 -23.67 1.86 18.65
C TYR A 175 -23.25 3.19 18.06
N VAL A 176 -23.34 4.25 18.86
CA VAL A 176 -22.97 5.60 18.47
C VAL A 176 -22.04 6.22 19.51
N SER A 177 -21.04 6.96 19.05
CA SER A 177 -20.18 7.81 19.88
C SER A 177 -20.16 9.22 19.30
N THR A 178 -20.24 10.23 20.17
CA THR A 178 -20.18 11.65 19.78
C THR A 178 -18.78 12.17 20.03
N TYR A 179 -18.05 12.56 18.98
CA TYR A 179 -16.69 13.10 19.10
C TYR A 179 -16.69 14.63 19.27
N THR A 180 -15.69 15.17 19.97
CA THR A 180 -15.71 16.58 20.40
C THR A 180 -14.70 17.47 19.67
N THR A 181 -13.51 16.94 19.34
CA THR A 181 -12.37 17.75 18.85
C THR A 181 -12.17 17.65 17.35
N GLN A 182 -11.80 16.47 16.84
CA GLN A 182 -11.44 16.24 15.46
C GLN A 182 -12.36 15.20 14.82
N THR A 183 -12.79 15.47 13.58
CA THR A 183 -13.48 14.47 12.76
C THR A 183 -12.55 13.27 12.57
N PRO A 184 -12.94 12.06 13.02
CA PRO A 184 -12.13 10.86 12.82
C PRO A 184 -12.00 10.55 11.33
N ALA A 185 -10.99 9.75 10.97
CA ALA A 185 -10.91 9.25 9.60
C ALA A 185 -12.03 8.26 9.31
N SER A 186 -12.29 8.08 8.02
CA SER A 186 -13.37 7.20 7.56
C SER A 186 -13.04 5.71 7.66
N ALA A 187 -11.87 5.32 8.17
CA ALA A 187 -11.54 3.91 8.39
C ALA A 187 -11.76 3.50 9.84
N VAL A 188 -12.54 2.43 10.01
CA VAL A 188 -12.88 1.84 11.31
C VAL A 188 -12.55 0.35 11.22
N ILE A 189 -11.81 -0.16 12.19
CA ILE A 189 -11.21 -1.49 12.15
C ILE A 189 -11.64 -2.27 13.40
N ASP A 190 -11.96 -3.55 13.22
CA ASP A 190 -12.18 -4.48 14.34
C ASP A 190 -10.99 -5.45 14.48
N MET A 191 -10.12 -5.16 15.44
CA MET A 191 -8.91 -5.94 15.74
C MET A 191 -9.21 -7.36 16.22
N ALA A 192 -10.42 -7.63 16.71
CA ALA A 192 -10.81 -8.97 17.15
C ALA A 192 -11.19 -9.88 15.97
N ASN A 193 -11.44 -9.31 14.80
CA ASN A 193 -11.91 -10.03 13.62
C ASN A 193 -10.87 -9.95 12.50
N LEU A 194 -9.96 -10.92 12.52
CA LEU A 194 -8.94 -11.07 11.49
C LEU A 194 -9.52 -11.70 10.22
N GLY A 195 -9.11 -11.20 9.07
CA GLY A 195 -9.26 -11.82 7.76
C GLY A 195 -7.89 -12.15 7.19
N VAL A 196 -7.83 -13.16 6.33
CA VAL A 196 -6.63 -13.47 5.56
C VAL A 196 -6.60 -12.56 4.34
N ASP A 197 -5.54 -11.78 4.20
CA ASP A 197 -5.30 -10.92 3.04
C ASP A 197 -4.71 -11.70 1.85
N THR A 198 -4.48 -11.00 0.74
CA THR A 198 -3.94 -11.59 -0.50
C THR A 198 -2.58 -12.25 -0.33
N ASP A 199 -1.74 -11.78 0.61
CA ASP A 199 -0.45 -12.37 0.96
C ASP A 199 -0.56 -13.58 1.92
N GLY A 200 -1.78 -13.97 2.31
CA GLY A 200 -1.99 -15.02 3.30
C GLY A 200 -1.77 -14.57 4.75
N VAL A 201 -1.43 -13.31 4.99
CA VAL A 201 -1.25 -12.77 6.34
C VAL A 201 -2.61 -12.38 6.91
N SER A 202 -2.84 -12.75 8.17
CA SER A 202 -4.08 -12.37 8.87
C SER A 202 -4.00 -10.92 9.37
N ARG A 203 -4.88 -10.06 8.88
CA ARG A 203 -5.02 -8.67 9.32
C ARG A 203 -6.46 -8.35 9.74
N PRO A 204 -6.68 -7.35 10.60
CA PRO A 204 -8.02 -6.93 11.00
C PRO A 204 -8.91 -6.57 9.81
N LYS A 205 -10.21 -6.85 9.89
CA LYS A 205 -11.14 -6.39 8.85
C LYS A 205 -11.58 -4.96 9.13
N GLU A 206 -11.50 -4.13 8.10
CA GLU A 206 -12.20 -2.84 8.11
C GLU A 206 -13.72 -3.06 8.08
N LEU A 207 -14.44 -2.26 8.89
CA LEU A 207 -15.88 -2.17 8.85
C LEU A 207 -16.30 -1.48 7.56
N THR A 208 -17.32 -2.00 6.89
CA THR A 208 -17.78 -1.42 5.63
C THR A 208 -18.53 -0.11 5.88
N ARG A 209 -18.20 0.92 5.12
CA ARG A 209 -18.89 2.21 5.22
C ARG A 209 -20.33 2.13 4.68
N ALA A 210 -21.27 2.74 5.41
CA ALA A 210 -22.65 2.91 4.99
C ALA A 210 -22.92 4.29 4.38
N PHE A 211 -23.95 4.35 3.53
CA PHE A 211 -24.35 5.54 2.75
C PHE A 211 -25.87 5.76 2.91
N PRO A 212 -26.31 6.27 4.07
CA PRO A 212 -27.72 6.56 4.29
C PRO A 212 -28.16 7.77 3.45
N ALA A 213 -29.41 7.74 2.99
CA ALA A 213 -30.01 8.82 2.19
C ALA A 213 -30.38 10.07 3.04
N ALA A 214 -30.42 9.93 4.36
CA ALA A 214 -30.75 10.98 5.31
C ALA A 214 -29.92 10.82 6.60
N THR A 215 -29.84 11.89 7.40
CA THR A 215 -29.04 11.95 8.64
C THR A 215 -29.84 11.63 9.90
N ASP A 216 -31.10 11.18 9.78
CA ASP A 216 -31.85 10.69 10.94
C ASP A 216 -31.33 9.31 11.39
N GLU A 217 -31.43 9.02 12.69
CA GLU A 217 -30.86 7.80 13.27
C GLU A 217 -31.44 6.52 12.65
N ALA A 218 -32.74 6.49 12.35
CA ALA A 218 -33.39 5.30 11.81
C ALA A 218 -32.85 4.95 10.41
N THR A 219 -32.71 5.95 9.52
CA THR A 219 -32.12 5.76 8.18
C THR A 219 -30.66 5.34 8.27
N ILE A 220 -29.88 5.94 9.18
CA ILE A 220 -28.48 5.56 9.41
C ILE A 220 -28.36 4.10 9.85
N VAL A 221 -29.14 3.70 10.87
CA VAL A 221 -29.14 2.34 11.42
C VAL A 221 -29.56 1.32 10.35
N ALA A 222 -30.58 1.62 9.55
CA ALA A 222 -31.00 0.77 8.43
C ALA A 222 -29.87 0.58 7.40
N ALA A 223 -29.18 1.66 7.02
CA ALA A 223 -28.06 1.59 6.07
C ALA A 223 -26.88 0.77 6.62
N ILE A 224 -26.55 0.93 7.91
CA ILE A 224 -25.51 0.13 8.59
C ILE A 224 -25.86 -1.35 8.56
N ASN A 225 -27.09 -1.71 8.93
CA ASN A 225 -27.53 -3.11 8.92
C ASN A 225 -27.52 -3.71 7.52
N ALA A 226 -27.94 -2.95 6.50
CA ALA A 226 -27.89 -3.40 5.11
C ALA A 226 -26.45 -3.69 4.63
N GLN A 227 -25.49 -2.81 4.93
CA GLN A 227 -24.09 -3.03 4.55
C GLN A 227 -23.45 -4.20 5.31
N ALA A 228 -23.72 -4.31 6.62
CA ALA A 228 -23.20 -5.40 7.42
C ALA A 228 -23.68 -6.77 6.91
N ALA A 229 -24.98 -6.86 6.57
CA ALA A 229 -25.56 -8.07 5.98
C ALA A 229 -24.99 -8.38 4.59
N LYS A 230 -24.86 -7.36 3.71
CA LYS A 230 -24.36 -7.53 2.34
C LYS A 230 -22.96 -8.12 2.28
N TYR A 231 -22.07 -7.68 3.17
CA TYR A 231 -20.66 -8.07 3.12
C TYR A 231 -20.25 -9.10 4.17
N GLY A 232 -21.15 -9.49 5.09
CA GLY A 232 -20.84 -10.38 6.20
C GLY A 232 -19.74 -9.81 7.11
N ARG A 233 -19.69 -8.48 7.24
CA ARG A 233 -18.70 -7.72 8.02
C ARG A 233 -19.43 -6.74 8.93
N GLY A 234 -18.69 -6.09 9.83
CA GLY A 234 -19.20 -4.93 10.53
C GLY A 234 -19.42 -3.76 9.55
N ALA A 235 -20.16 -2.76 9.99
CA ALA A 235 -20.40 -1.56 9.21
C ALA A 235 -20.33 -0.30 10.07
N HIS A 236 -20.07 0.85 9.44
CA HIS A 236 -19.99 2.13 10.14
C HIS A 236 -20.57 3.28 9.30
N TYR A 237 -20.93 4.38 9.95
CA TYR A 237 -21.27 5.64 9.31
C TYR A 237 -20.73 6.81 10.12
N LEU A 238 -19.99 7.70 9.45
CA LEU A 238 -19.50 8.94 10.03
C LEU A 238 -20.45 10.09 9.67
N ASP A 239 -21.25 10.51 10.65
CA ASP A 239 -22.10 11.71 10.59
C ASP A 239 -21.26 12.92 11.01
N ALA A 240 -20.54 13.48 10.04
CA ALA A 240 -19.65 14.61 10.30
C ALA A 240 -20.41 15.88 10.74
N THR A 241 -21.66 16.03 10.31
CA THR A 241 -22.52 17.18 10.63
C THR A 241 -22.90 17.19 12.10
N ASN A 242 -23.34 16.05 12.64
CA ASN A 242 -23.73 15.95 14.06
C ASN A 242 -22.59 15.46 14.97
N LYS A 243 -21.38 15.33 14.42
CA LYS A 243 -20.19 14.80 15.09
C LYS A 243 -20.40 13.42 15.74
N LYS A 244 -21.04 12.51 15.02
CA LYS A 244 -21.33 11.15 15.48
C LYS A 244 -20.65 10.10 14.60
N LEU A 245 -20.15 9.05 15.23
CA LEU A 245 -19.72 7.83 14.56
C LEU A 245 -20.62 6.68 15.00
N TYR A 246 -21.32 6.10 14.04
CA TYR A 246 -22.14 4.92 14.24
C TYR A 246 -21.38 3.68 13.79
N VAL A 247 -21.45 2.60 14.55
CA VAL A 247 -20.77 1.33 14.28
C VAL A 247 -21.65 0.14 14.60
N LYS A 248 -21.49 -0.93 13.82
CA LYS A 248 -21.97 -2.27 14.11
C LYS A 248 -20.80 -3.22 13.93
N LEU A 249 -20.40 -3.92 14.98
CA LEU A 249 -19.29 -4.86 14.91
C LEU A 249 -19.75 -6.22 14.38
N ILE A 250 -18.79 -7.01 13.93
CA ILE A 250 -19.02 -8.40 13.53
C ILE A 250 -19.55 -9.18 14.73
N ALA A 251 -20.48 -10.10 14.48
CA ALA A 251 -21.19 -10.88 15.50
C ALA A 251 -21.99 -10.03 16.51
N ASN A 252 -22.36 -8.79 16.15
CA ASN A 252 -23.15 -7.88 17.00
C ASN A 252 -22.48 -7.58 18.36
N ARG A 253 -21.15 -7.62 18.41
CA ARG A 253 -20.38 -7.37 19.63
C ARG A 253 -20.48 -5.89 20.04
N VAL A 254 -20.48 -5.64 21.36
CA VAL A 254 -20.34 -4.29 21.93
C VAL A 254 -18.94 -3.75 21.58
N PRO A 255 -18.81 -2.47 21.18
CA PRO A 255 -17.50 -1.81 21.05
C PRO A 255 -16.63 -1.95 22.29
N ASP A 256 -15.37 -2.33 22.08
CA ASP A 256 -14.35 -2.53 23.13
C ASP A 256 -12.99 -1.99 22.66
N ALA A 257 -11.92 -2.33 23.39
CA ALA A 257 -10.54 -1.93 23.06
C ALA A 257 -10.03 -2.46 21.70
N ASN A 258 -10.73 -3.40 21.07
CA ASN A 258 -10.40 -3.93 19.75
C ASN A 258 -11.04 -3.10 18.63
N LEU A 259 -12.01 -2.22 18.93
CA LEU A 259 -12.48 -1.25 17.95
C LEU A 259 -11.46 -0.13 17.84
N VAL A 260 -10.90 0.03 16.65
CA VAL A 260 -9.96 1.09 16.32
C VAL A 260 -10.61 2.03 15.31
N VAL A 261 -10.60 3.31 15.62
CA VAL A 261 -11.01 4.37 14.69
C VAL A 261 -9.76 5.11 14.27
N THR A 262 -9.46 5.15 12.98
CA THR A 262 -8.25 5.82 12.52
C THR A 262 -8.40 7.33 12.60
N SER A 263 -7.27 8.04 12.72
CA SER A 263 -7.25 9.50 12.71
C SER A 263 -7.00 10.04 11.32
N THR A 264 -7.63 11.16 10.94
CA THR A 264 -7.11 12.01 9.85
C THR A 264 -6.00 12.93 10.35
N GLY A 265 -5.73 12.95 11.66
CA GLY A 265 -4.68 13.74 12.29
C GLY A 265 -3.31 13.29 11.80
N GLY A 266 -2.52 14.25 11.32
CA GLY A 266 -1.17 14.03 10.83
C GLY A 266 -1.06 13.82 9.33
N ASN A 267 0.17 13.96 8.84
CA ASN A 267 0.56 13.60 7.48
C ASN A 267 0.56 12.08 7.32
N ALA A 268 1.28 11.52 6.34
CA ALA A 268 1.45 10.07 6.25
C ALA A 268 1.98 9.49 7.58
N ASN A 269 1.60 8.26 7.89
CA ASN A 269 2.01 7.54 9.10
C ASN A 269 3.54 7.55 9.20
N PHE A 270 4.23 7.23 8.11
CA PHE A 270 5.67 7.46 7.96
C PHE A 270 5.94 8.40 6.79
N TRP A 271 6.74 9.45 7.00
CA TRP A 271 6.98 10.48 5.99
C TRP A 271 8.45 10.90 5.91
N LEU A 272 9.09 10.63 4.77
CA LEU A 272 10.35 11.24 4.40
C LEU A 272 10.04 12.59 3.73
N ASN A 273 10.31 13.70 4.39
CA ASN A 273 9.99 15.03 3.89
C ASN A 273 11.12 16.01 4.16
N GLN A 274 12.20 15.88 3.41
CA GLN A 274 13.36 16.77 3.56
C GLN A 274 13.78 17.31 2.22
N THR A 275 14.11 18.60 2.21
CA THR A 275 14.41 19.32 0.97
C THR A 275 15.89 19.62 0.81
N THR A 276 16.72 19.33 1.82
CA THR A 276 18.14 19.69 1.86
C THR A 276 19.09 18.50 1.91
N THR A 277 18.63 17.30 2.24
CA THR A 277 19.52 16.14 2.41
C THR A 277 18.84 14.85 1.97
N SER A 278 19.60 14.04 1.23
CA SER A 278 19.17 12.74 0.70
C SER A 278 19.27 11.67 1.78
N TYR A 279 18.27 10.79 1.83
CA TYR A 279 18.20 9.72 2.83
C TYR A 279 17.74 8.43 2.19
N THR A 280 18.31 7.33 2.69
CA THR A 280 17.86 5.98 2.40
C THR A 280 17.14 5.41 3.62
N VAL A 281 15.95 4.89 3.42
CA VAL A 281 15.27 4.01 4.38
C VAL A 281 15.24 2.61 3.82
N TRP A 282 15.72 1.66 4.61
CA TRP A 282 15.45 0.26 4.40
C TRP A 282 14.55 -0.22 5.54
N ALA A 283 13.43 -0.86 5.23
CA ALA A 283 12.50 -1.34 6.25
C ALA A 283 12.01 -2.74 5.92
N ARG A 284 11.85 -3.55 6.97
CA ARG A 284 11.19 -4.85 6.87
C ARG A 284 10.14 -5.04 7.95
N ASP A 285 9.12 -5.85 7.65
CA ASP A 285 8.13 -6.28 8.64
C ASP A 285 7.39 -5.10 9.32
N CYS A 286 7.27 -3.97 8.63
CA CYS A 286 6.62 -2.75 9.14
C CYS A 286 5.22 -2.56 8.55
N GLU A 287 4.26 -2.21 9.39
CA GLU A 287 2.89 -1.89 8.98
C GLU A 287 2.51 -0.44 9.36
N PHE A 288 1.90 0.27 8.41
CA PHE A 288 1.53 1.68 8.49
C PHE A 288 0.00 1.81 8.41
N TRP A 289 -0.66 1.88 9.55
CA TRP A 289 -2.14 1.90 9.62
C TRP A 289 -2.67 3.30 9.94
N GLY A 290 -3.74 3.73 9.27
CA GLY A 290 -4.41 5.00 9.58
C GLY A 290 -3.71 6.24 9.00
N CYS A 291 -3.92 7.40 9.65
CA CYS A 291 -3.42 8.72 9.25
C CYS A 291 -4.00 9.17 7.90
N SER A 292 -3.55 10.30 7.36
CA SER A 292 -3.94 10.69 6.00
C SER A 292 -3.47 9.67 4.96
N GLY A 293 -2.23 9.16 5.07
CA GLY A 293 -1.66 8.11 4.21
C GLY A 293 -0.75 7.15 4.97
N GLY A 294 -0.31 6.08 4.31
CA GLY A 294 0.55 5.06 4.93
C GLY A 294 2.02 5.47 4.99
N PHE A 295 2.75 5.24 3.91
CA PHE A 295 4.16 5.58 3.76
C PHE A 295 4.34 6.60 2.63
N ARG A 296 5.05 7.69 2.90
CA ARG A 296 5.27 8.76 1.93
C ARG A 296 6.74 9.12 1.82
N VAL A 297 7.18 9.28 0.57
CA VAL A 297 8.45 9.90 0.22
C VAL A 297 8.17 11.22 -0.47
N THR A 298 8.74 12.30 0.04
CA THR A 298 8.68 13.62 -0.55
C THR A 298 10.09 14.14 -0.74
N SER A 299 10.49 14.22 -2.00
CA SER A 299 11.77 14.75 -2.44
C SER A 299 11.62 16.19 -2.92
N SER A 300 12.75 16.82 -3.23
CA SER A 300 12.84 18.12 -3.91
C SER A 300 13.72 17.99 -5.16
N THR A 301 13.93 19.07 -5.91
CA THR A 301 14.81 19.08 -7.09
C THR A 301 16.27 18.73 -6.79
N THR A 302 16.71 18.96 -5.56
CA THR A 302 18.12 18.83 -5.14
C THR A 302 18.36 17.62 -4.24
N VAL A 303 17.33 16.83 -3.95
CA VAL A 303 17.38 15.73 -2.98
C VAL A 303 16.76 14.48 -3.56
N ASN A 304 17.48 13.37 -3.44
CA ASN A 304 17.02 12.06 -3.89
C ASN A 304 16.83 11.13 -2.67
N HIS A 305 15.58 10.81 -2.36
CA HIS A 305 15.29 9.83 -1.32
C HIS A 305 15.13 8.43 -1.91
N ALA A 306 15.64 7.43 -1.18
CA ALA A 306 15.43 6.04 -1.51
C ALA A 306 14.71 5.31 -0.38
N ALA A 307 13.76 4.46 -0.73
CA ALA A 307 13.05 3.58 0.18
C ALA A 307 13.06 2.15 -0.39
N TYR A 308 13.56 1.22 0.41
CA TYR A 308 13.61 -0.22 0.13
C TYR A 308 12.75 -0.92 1.18
N LEU A 309 11.59 -1.45 0.77
CA LEU A 309 10.61 -2.02 1.70
C LEU A 309 10.40 -3.51 1.41
N LEU A 310 10.51 -4.32 2.45
CA LEU A 310 10.37 -5.77 2.38
C LEU A 310 9.31 -6.27 3.36
N ASP A 311 8.30 -7.00 2.88
CA ASP A 311 7.23 -7.55 3.75
C ASP A 311 6.51 -6.46 4.57
N CYS A 312 6.36 -5.28 3.96
CA CYS A 312 5.71 -4.10 4.56
C CYS A 312 4.24 -3.97 4.11
N PHE A 313 3.44 -3.31 4.95
CA PHE A 313 2.02 -3.10 4.66
C PHE A 313 1.60 -1.66 4.93
N ALA A 314 0.74 -1.09 4.09
CA ALA A 314 0.04 0.16 4.34
C ALA A 314 -1.47 -0.08 4.29
N GLY A 315 -2.22 0.47 5.24
CA GLY A 315 -3.66 0.25 5.25
C GLY A 315 -4.49 1.22 6.06
N TYR A 316 -5.80 1.16 5.83
CA TYR A 316 -6.82 1.88 6.61
C TYR A 316 -6.63 3.40 6.61
N THR A 317 -6.15 3.97 5.49
CA THR A 317 -5.82 5.40 5.41
C THR A 317 -7.06 6.26 5.28
N GLY A 318 -7.00 7.49 5.82
CA GLY A 318 -8.15 8.37 5.91
C GLY A 318 -8.45 9.19 4.66
N SER A 319 -7.42 9.58 3.89
CA SER A 319 -7.62 10.54 2.77
C SER A 319 -6.56 10.50 1.65
N SER A 320 -5.54 9.65 1.75
CA SER A 320 -4.40 9.60 0.83
C SER A 320 -3.99 8.15 0.54
N HIS A 321 -2.88 8.01 -0.17
CA HIS A 321 -2.37 6.77 -0.74
C HIS A 321 -1.76 5.83 0.32
N GLY A 322 -1.54 4.58 -0.06
CA GLY A 322 -0.84 3.58 0.75
C GLY A 322 0.65 3.87 0.76
N PHE A 323 1.30 3.64 -0.38
CA PHE A 323 2.70 4.01 -0.63
C PHE A 323 2.76 5.13 -1.66
N PHE A 324 3.41 6.24 -1.32
CA PHE A 324 3.35 7.46 -2.12
C PHE A 324 4.73 8.09 -2.32
N THR A 325 5.02 8.55 -3.54
CA THR A 325 6.13 9.48 -3.81
C THR A 325 5.62 10.81 -4.35
N SER A 326 6.23 11.93 -3.96
CA SER A 326 5.92 13.25 -4.53
C SER A 326 7.15 14.17 -4.58
N GLY A 327 7.34 14.95 -5.63
CA GLY A 327 8.15 16.19 -5.57
C GLY A 327 9.63 16.14 -5.99
N GLY A 328 10.10 15.09 -6.66
CA GLY A 328 11.47 15.07 -7.20
C GLY A 328 11.93 13.64 -7.53
N PRO A 329 13.25 13.42 -7.73
CA PRO A 329 13.78 12.08 -7.91
C PRO A 329 13.63 11.30 -6.61
N ALA A 330 13.00 10.14 -6.70
CA ALA A 330 12.86 9.22 -5.59
C ALA A 330 12.96 7.79 -6.12
N SER A 331 13.48 6.88 -5.30
CA SER A 331 13.46 5.44 -5.56
C SER A 331 12.58 4.75 -4.53
N LEU A 332 11.51 4.10 -4.97
CA LEU A 332 10.66 3.30 -4.10
C LEU A 332 10.63 1.86 -4.60
N ILE A 333 11.42 1.00 -3.97
CA ILE A 333 11.60 -0.40 -4.37
C ILE A 333 10.99 -1.29 -3.28
N MET A 334 10.04 -2.12 -3.68
CA MET A 334 9.19 -2.88 -2.78
C MET A 334 9.15 -4.33 -3.20
N GLN A 335 9.28 -5.22 -2.21
CA GLN A 335 9.14 -6.65 -2.41
C GLN A 335 8.21 -7.24 -1.34
N ARG A 336 7.21 -8.00 -1.80
CA ARG A 336 6.14 -8.59 -0.96
C ARG A 336 5.42 -7.54 -0.09
N CYS A 337 5.18 -6.36 -0.65
CA CYS A 337 4.49 -5.29 0.06
C CYS A 337 3.00 -5.25 -0.29
N GLY A 338 2.16 -4.94 0.70
CA GLY A 338 0.71 -4.92 0.58
C GLY A 338 0.10 -3.55 0.85
N ALA A 339 -0.91 -3.15 0.07
CA ALA A 339 -1.70 -1.95 0.35
C ALA A 339 -3.19 -2.29 0.40
N ALA A 340 -3.87 -2.11 1.53
CA ALA A 340 -5.30 -2.44 1.60
C ALA A 340 -6.17 -1.45 2.36
N CYS A 341 -7.42 -1.32 1.93
CA CYS A 341 -8.39 -0.39 2.54
C CYS A 341 -7.83 1.06 2.56
N ILE A 342 -7.37 1.51 1.40
CA ILE A 342 -6.69 2.80 1.21
C ILE A 342 -7.65 3.80 0.59
N ALA A 343 -7.69 5.03 1.10
CA ALA A 343 -8.60 6.07 0.59
C ALA A 343 -8.29 6.55 -0.85
N ALA A 344 -7.04 6.47 -1.30
CA ALA A 344 -6.64 6.80 -2.67
C ALA A 344 -5.97 5.59 -3.36
N ASP A 345 -4.92 5.79 -4.17
CA ASP A 345 -4.17 4.67 -4.76
C ASP A 345 -3.47 3.82 -3.70
N GLY A 346 -3.38 2.51 -3.94
CA GLY A 346 -2.55 1.62 -3.13
C GLY A 346 -1.07 2.00 -3.23
N PHE A 347 -0.60 2.16 -4.47
CA PHE A 347 0.75 2.59 -4.81
C PHE A 347 0.67 3.77 -5.79
N ASN A 348 1.25 4.91 -5.42
CA ASN A 348 1.29 6.11 -6.25
C ASN A 348 2.73 6.60 -6.39
N TYR A 349 3.22 6.59 -7.63
CA TYR A 349 4.52 7.13 -7.98
C TYR A 349 4.34 8.44 -8.74
N ASN A 350 4.78 9.54 -8.15
CA ASN A 350 4.67 10.87 -8.74
C ASN A 350 5.95 11.70 -8.56
N GLY A 351 6.54 12.15 -9.67
CA GLY A 351 7.71 13.02 -9.69
C GLY A 351 7.40 14.51 -9.46
N GLY A 352 6.14 14.93 -9.63
CA GLY A 352 5.69 16.33 -9.57
C GLY A 352 5.72 17.02 -10.95
N ALA A 353 4.77 17.95 -11.15
CA ALA A 353 4.41 18.51 -12.46
C ALA A 353 5.43 19.46 -13.12
N SER A 354 6.58 19.74 -12.49
CA SER A 354 7.48 20.83 -12.92
C SER A 354 8.90 20.38 -13.20
N LEU A 355 9.23 19.10 -13.07
CA LEU A 355 10.60 18.64 -12.91
C LEU A 355 10.90 17.48 -13.86
N ALA A 356 11.93 17.60 -14.69
CA ALA A 356 12.46 16.54 -15.56
C ALA A 356 13.16 15.39 -14.77
N LEU A 357 12.69 15.09 -13.56
CA LEU A 357 13.38 14.23 -12.58
C LEU A 357 12.59 12.94 -12.37
N SER A 358 13.27 11.82 -12.57
CA SER A 358 12.61 10.52 -12.65
C SER A 358 12.39 9.86 -11.29
N VAL A 359 11.15 9.48 -11.00
CA VAL A 359 10.87 8.52 -9.93
C VAL A 359 11.13 7.11 -10.46
N THR A 360 11.95 6.36 -9.75
CA THR A 360 12.16 4.94 -9.99
C THR A 360 11.29 4.12 -9.06
N PHE A 361 10.59 3.12 -9.60
CA PHE A 361 9.90 2.15 -8.77
C PHE A 361 10.12 0.71 -9.22
N ILE A 362 10.12 -0.20 -8.26
CA ILE A 362 10.08 -1.65 -8.49
C ILE A 362 9.05 -2.24 -7.54
N GLU A 363 8.13 -3.03 -8.07
CA GLU A 363 7.18 -3.84 -7.32
C GLU A 363 7.47 -5.31 -7.62
N ILE A 364 7.90 -6.11 -6.65
CA ILE A 364 8.09 -7.56 -6.78
C ILE A 364 7.13 -8.26 -5.82
N ASP A 365 6.24 -9.10 -6.34
CA ASP A 365 5.24 -9.84 -5.56
C ASP A 365 4.39 -8.91 -4.66
N CYS A 366 4.17 -7.67 -5.08
CA CYS A 366 3.37 -6.69 -4.35
C CYS A 366 1.88 -6.86 -4.66
N TRP A 367 1.03 -6.40 -3.74
CA TRP A 367 -0.41 -6.54 -3.91
C TRP A 367 -1.17 -5.36 -3.34
N SER A 368 -2.37 -5.13 -3.86
CA SER A 368 -3.35 -4.27 -3.20
C SER A 368 -4.75 -4.84 -3.20
N ASP A 369 -5.53 -4.49 -2.18
CA ASP A 369 -6.95 -4.84 -2.10
C ASP A 369 -7.78 -3.68 -1.57
N ARG A 370 -8.97 -3.46 -2.13
CA ARG A 370 -9.88 -2.42 -1.63
C ARG A 370 -9.27 -1.01 -1.58
N VAL A 371 -8.52 -0.62 -2.60
CA VAL A 371 -8.03 0.77 -2.78
C VAL A 371 -9.11 1.72 -3.31
N GLY A 372 -8.93 3.02 -3.09
CA GLY A 372 -9.90 4.08 -3.32
C GLY A 372 -10.86 4.30 -2.15
N GLN A 373 -11.52 5.47 -2.12
CA GLN A 373 -12.41 5.80 -1.02
C GLN A 373 -13.49 4.73 -0.89
N ASN A 374 -13.77 4.30 0.34
CA ASN A 374 -14.76 3.26 0.68
C ASN A 374 -16.22 3.61 0.31
N ALA A 375 -16.43 4.65 -0.49
CA ALA A 375 -17.67 4.81 -1.23
C ALA A 375 -17.79 3.68 -2.25
N ALA A 376 -18.70 2.74 -1.96
CA ALA A 376 -19.23 1.78 -2.93
C ALA A 376 -19.83 2.48 -4.18
N GLU A 377 -19.98 3.80 -4.11
CA GLU A 377 -20.53 4.71 -5.12
C GLU A 377 -19.63 5.93 -5.34
N SER A 378 -18.33 5.81 -5.05
CA SER A 378 -17.38 6.86 -5.41
C SER A 378 -17.45 7.05 -6.92
N THR A 379 -17.88 8.23 -7.39
CA THR A 379 -17.68 8.62 -8.79
C THR A 379 -16.24 9.00 -9.08
N ASP A 380 -15.38 9.03 -8.05
CA ASP A 380 -13.96 9.31 -8.20
C ASP A 380 -13.25 8.12 -8.84
N ALA A 381 -13.08 8.25 -10.15
CA ALA A 381 -12.37 7.34 -11.01
C ALA A 381 -10.89 7.71 -11.14
N SER A 382 -10.23 8.08 -10.03
CA SER A 382 -8.78 8.34 -10.02
C SER A 382 -7.97 7.42 -9.11
N ASN A 383 -8.61 6.51 -8.37
CA ASN A 383 -7.94 5.70 -7.33
C ASN A 383 -7.68 4.25 -7.76
N ASN A 384 -6.40 3.92 -7.96
CA ASN A 384 -5.91 2.74 -8.64
C ASN A 384 -5.18 1.77 -7.71
N GLY A 385 -5.03 0.53 -8.17
CA GLY A 385 -4.18 -0.47 -7.50
C GLY A 385 -2.74 0.02 -7.38
N SER A 386 -2.12 0.32 -8.52
CA SER A 386 -0.82 0.99 -8.64
C SER A 386 -0.86 2.00 -9.81
N SER A 387 -0.16 3.11 -9.66
CA SER A 387 -0.18 4.21 -10.63
C SER A 387 1.17 4.92 -10.74
N ALA A 388 1.54 5.28 -11.96
CA ALA A 388 2.75 6.03 -12.25
C ALA A 388 2.42 7.32 -13.03
N TYR A 389 2.99 8.44 -12.59
CA TYR A 389 2.72 9.78 -13.14
C TYR A 389 3.96 10.35 -13.84
N THR A 390 4.07 11.69 -13.91
CA THR A 390 5.13 12.42 -14.59
C THR A 390 6.53 11.85 -14.31
N PHE A 391 7.25 11.54 -15.39
CA PHE A 391 8.64 11.06 -15.40
C PHE A 391 8.92 9.81 -14.56
N CYS A 392 7.91 9.00 -14.27
CA CYS A 392 8.12 7.75 -13.52
C CYS A 392 8.65 6.65 -14.44
N ARG A 393 9.58 5.82 -13.95
CA ARG A 393 10.01 4.60 -14.63
C ARG A 393 10.04 3.44 -13.66
N GLY A 394 9.40 2.32 -14.01
CA GLY A 394 9.39 1.19 -13.10
C GLY A 394 9.09 -0.17 -13.69
N VAL A 395 9.26 -1.19 -12.86
CA VAL A 395 9.01 -2.59 -13.20
C VAL A 395 8.08 -3.20 -12.16
N ARG A 396 7.03 -3.90 -12.60
CA ARG A 396 6.13 -4.65 -11.73
C ARG A 396 6.23 -6.13 -12.07
N VAL A 397 6.51 -6.98 -11.10
CA VAL A 397 6.76 -8.43 -11.28
C VAL A 397 5.85 -9.23 -10.35
N ASN A 398 5.04 -10.12 -10.93
CA ASN A 398 4.08 -11.02 -10.26
C ASN A 398 3.11 -10.33 -9.27
N GLY A 399 2.85 -9.04 -9.45
CA GLY A 399 1.95 -8.32 -8.56
C GLY A 399 0.49 -8.74 -8.74
N LYS A 400 -0.34 -8.53 -7.71
CA LYS A 400 -1.78 -8.82 -7.75
C LYS A 400 -2.60 -7.73 -7.07
N HIS A 401 -3.43 -7.02 -7.84
CA HIS A 401 -4.18 -5.89 -7.30
C HIS A 401 -5.66 -6.04 -7.63
N THR A 402 -6.51 -6.00 -6.60
CA THR A 402 -7.91 -6.39 -6.69
C THR A 402 -8.84 -5.45 -5.93
N ASN A 403 -10.13 -5.50 -6.26
CA ASN A 403 -11.23 -4.83 -5.56
C ASN A 403 -11.05 -3.31 -5.35
N GLY A 404 -10.26 -2.64 -6.19
CA GLY A 404 -10.14 -1.18 -6.20
C GLY A 404 -11.41 -0.50 -6.72
N THR A 405 -11.58 0.81 -6.50
CA THR A 405 -12.70 1.54 -7.11
C THR A 405 -12.49 1.76 -8.60
N ASN A 406 -11.27 2.05 -9.04
CA ASN A 406 -11.00 2.39 -10.43
C ASN A 406 -10.20 1.31 -11.17
N ARG A 407 -9.31 1.72 -12.08
CA ARG A 407 -8.38 0.89 -12.82
C ARG A 407 -7.43 0.18 -11.86
N THR A 408 -6.96 -1.00 -12.23
CA THR A 408 -5.95 -1.66 -11.41
C THR A 408 -4.60 -1.01 -11.58
N ILE A 409 -4.14 -0.89 -12.82
CA ILE A 409 -2.88 -0.22 -13.17
C ILE A 409 -3.17 0.95 -14.08
N HIS A 410 -2.69 2.14 -13.71
CA HIS A 410 -2.85 3.33 -14.52
C HIS A 410 -1.58 4.16 -14.56
N ASP A 411 -0.95 4.19 -15.72
CA ASP A 411 0.27 4.96 -15.94
C ASP A 411 -0.03 6.15 -16.89
N ILE A 412 0.25 7.37 -16.45
CA ILE A 412 -0.14 8.60 -17.15
C ILE A 412 1.03 9.56 -17.37
N GLN A 413 0.79 10.56 -18.23
CA GLN A 413 1.78 11.59 -18.58
C GLN A 413 3.04 10.98 -19.21
N ASP A 414 4.21 11.10 -18.59
CA ASP A 414 5.49 10.68 -19.16
C ASP A 414 6.05 9.42 -18.48
N SER A 415 5.17 8.61 -17.90
CA SER A 415 5.51 7.39 -17.18
C SER A 415 5.86 6.23 -18.11
N GLN A 416 6.80 5.37 -17.71
CA GLN A 416 7.15 4.14 -18.41
C GLN A 416 7.16 2.95 -17.47
N SER A 417 6.46 1.86 -17.80
CA SER A 417 6.51 0.66 -16.98
C SER A 417 6.55 -0.66 -17.75
N TRP A 418 7.31 -1.61 -17.22
CA TRP A 418 7.31 -2.99 -17.67
C TRP A 418 6.64 -3.88 -16.63
N ASN A 419 5.54 -4.54 -17.01
CA ASN A 419 4.70 -5.33 -16.12
C ASN A 419 4.77 -6.79 -16.56
N LEU A 420 5.15 -7.65 -15.62
CA LEU A 420 5.56 -9.04 -15.84
C LEU A 420 4.74 -9.94 -14.93
N GLY A 421 3.91 -10.82 -15.50
CA GLY A 421 3.16 -11.83 -14.73
C GLY A 421 2.12 -11.21 -13.80
N PHE A 422 1.71 -9.99 -14.08
CA PHE A 422 0.88 -9.20 -13.19
C PHE A 422 -0.59 -9.56 -13.33
N THR A 423 -1.30 -9.67 -12.21
CA THR A 423 -2.76 -9.92 -12.19
C THR A 423 -3.52 -8.65 -11.81
N ALA A 424 -4.26 -8.12 -12.78
CA ALA A 424 -5.24 -7.05 -12.58
C ALA A 424 -6.62 -7.65 -12.30
N GLY A 425 -7.05 -7.60 -11.03
CA GLY A 425 -8.33 -8.16 -10.59
C GLY A 425 -9.50 -7.18 -10.65
N PRO A 426 -10.71 -7.61 -10.23
CA PRO A 426 -11.94 -6.86 -10.47
C PRO A 426 -11.96 -5.52 -9.76
N SER A 427 -12.70 -4.55 -10.32
CA SER A 427 -13.10 -3.33 -9.62
C SER A 427 -14.38 -3.56 -8.81
N ARG A 428 -14.50 -2.88 -7.66
CA ARG A 428 -15.69 -2.91 -6.80
C ARG A 428 -16.78 -1.94 -7.21
N MET A 429 -16.49 -1.02 -8.14
CA MET A 429 -17.51 -0.12 -8.69
C MET A 429 -18.49 -0.89 -9.57
N ALA A 430 -19.73 -0.42 -9.73
CA ALA A 430 -20.70 -1.06 -10.61
C ALA A 430 -20.27 -0.96 -12.08
N VAL A 431 -20.68 -1.92 -12.91
CA VAL A 431 -20.50 -1.86 -14.38
C VAL A 431 -21.12 -0.56 -14.92
N GLY A 432 -20.36 0.19 -15.73
CA GLY A 432 -20.84 1.40 -16.40
C GLY A 432 -20.90 2.68 -15.55
N SER A 433 -20.24 2.74 -14.39
CA SER A 433 -20.33 3.84 -13.42
C SER A 433 -19.40 5.05 -13.66
N GLY A 434 -18.91 5.30 -14.89
CA GLY A 434 -18.02 6.44 -15.19
C GLY A 434 -16.83 6.01 -16.05
N GLU A 435 -15.69 6.72 -15.95
CA GLU A 435 -14.42 6.32 -16.60
C GLU A 435 -14.19 4.80 -16.45
N ALA A 436 -13.72 4.16 -17.52
CA ALA A 436 -13.81 2.71 -17.61
C ALA A 436 -12.90 2.00 -16.60
N ARG A 437 -13.46 0.98 -15.95
CA ARG A 437 -12.75 0.09 -15.02
C ARG A 437 -11.81 -0.81 -15.83
N ALA A 438 -10.61 -0.33 -16.15
CA ALA A 438 -9.64 -1.07 -16.93
C ALA A 438 -8.64 -1.84 -16.06
N GLY A 439 -8.24 -3.04 -16.48
CA GLY A 439 -7.14 -3.76 -15.83
C GLY A 439 -5.82 -2.99 -15.96
N PHE A 440 -5.47 -2.60 -17.19
CA PHE A 440 -4.29 -1.81 -17.50
C PHE A 440 -4.68 -0.60 -18.35
N ALA A 441 -4.35 0.58 -17.86
CA ALA A 441 -4.62 1.84 -18.54
C ALA A 441 -3.34 2.66 -18.72
N CYS A 442 -3.27 3.36 -19.86
CA CYS A 442 -2.14 4.22 -20.19
C CYS A 442 -2.61 5.55 -20.80
N GLY A 443 -2.03 6.65 -20.32
CA GLY A 443 -2.43 8.02 -20.70
C GLY A 443 -3.68 8.51 -19.98
N LEU A 444 -4.08 9.77 -20.22
CA LEU A 444 -5.32 10.36 -19.72
C LEU A 444 -5.84 11.40 -20.71
N LEU A 445 -7.16 11.50 -20.92
CA LEU A 445 -7.79 12.40 -21.90
C LEU A 445 -7.32 13.87 -21.80
N THR A 446 -7.05 14.34 -20.59
CA THR A 446 -6.68 15.75 -20.30
C THR A 446 -5.17 16.01 -20.33
N PHE A 447 -4.34 14.98 -20.52
CA PHE A 447 -2.88 15.12 -20.53
C PHE A 447 -2.28 14.54 -21.81
N THR A 448 -1.65 15.40 -22.62
CA THR A 448 -0.84 14.97 -23.76
C THR A 448 0.56 14.57 -23.26
N GLY A 449 0.66 13.36 -22.72
CA GLY A 449 1.95 12.73 -22.36
C GLY A 449 2.44 11.76 -23.44
N TRP A 450 3.47 10.99 -23.11
CA TRP A 450 3.97 9.88 -23.93
C TRP A 450 4.13 8.60 -23.10
N ALA A 451 3.18 8.36 -22.20
CA ALA A 451 3.20 7.23 -21.29
C ALA A 451 3.28 5.91 -22.08
N LYS A 452 4.12 4.99 -21.60
CA LYS A 452 4.30 3.67 -22.22
C LYS A 452 4.23 2.56 -21.21
N MET A 453 3.50 1.52 -21.55
CA MET A 453 3.36 0.34 -20.72
C MET A 453 3.55 -0.92 -21.56
N TRP A 454 4.42 -1.82 -21.08
CA TRP A 454 4.66 -3.13 -21.69
C TRP A 454 4.14 -4.21 -20.76
N LEU A 455 3.39 -5.17 -21.31
CA LEU A 455 2.73 -6.25 -20.58
C LEU A 455 3.23 -7.61 -21.09
N ASP A 456 3.77 -8.43 -20.19
CA ASP A 456 4.20 -9.81 -20.47
C ASP A 456 3.50 -10.78 -19.51
N ARG A 457 2.78 -11.78 -20.05
CA ARG A 457 1.92 -12.71 -19.29
C ARG A 457 1.07 -12.05 -18.21
N CYS A 458 0.58 -10.84 -18.49
CA CYS A 458 -0.34 -10.18 -17.60
C CYS A 458 -1.74 -10.77 -17.75
N ILE A 459 -2.49 -10.77 -16.65
CA ILE A 459 -3.82 -11.35 -16.55
C ILE A 459 -4.79 -10.26 -16.11
N THR A 460 -5.95 -10.19 -16.75
CA THR A 460 -7.07 -9.34 -16.30
C THR A 460 -8.26 -10.21 -15.89
N THR A 461 -8.98 -9.82 -14.85
CA THR A 461 -10.20 -10.52 -14.41
C THR A 461 -11.25 -9.53 -13.90
N GLY A 462 -12.50 -9.71 -14.33
CA GLY A 462 -13.65 -8.98 -13.79
C GLY A 462 -13.64 -7.46 -13.97
N MET A 463 -13.02 -6.99 -15.05
CA MET A 463 -12.96 -5.57 -15.44
C MET A 463 -13.94 -5.25 -16.57
N ASP A 464 -14.23 -3.95 -16.76
CA ASP A 464 -14.99 -3.46 -17.94
C ASP A 464 -14.14 -3.40 -19.20
N ARG A 465 -12.82 -3.32 -19.02
CA ARG A 465 -11.82 -3.28 -20.06
C ARG A 465 -10.58 -4.00 -19.59
N ASP A 466 -9.91 -4.71 -20.48
CA ASP A 466 -8.59 -5.23 -20.14
C ASP A 466 -7.54 -4.16 -20.30
N LEU A 467 -7.56 -3.53 -21.49
CA LEU A 467 -6.61 -2.53 -21.92
C LEU A 467 -7.33 -1.24 -22.29
N GLU A 468 -6.81 -0.11 -21.79
CA GLU A 468 -7.30 1.22 -22.11
C GLU A 468 -6.14 2.17 -22.44
N ALA A 469 -6.11 2.72 -23.66
CA ALA A 469 -5.10 3.69 -24.08
C ALA A 469 -5.75 5.02 -24.47
N TYR A 470 -5.43 6.09 -23.74
CA TYR A 470 -5.84 7.45 -24.04
C TYR A 470 -4.82 8.18 -24.91
N ALA A 471 -5.16 9.38 -25.37
CA ALA A 471 -4.25 10.27 -26.10
C ALA A 471 -2.89 10.37 -25.39
N GLY A 472 -1.81 10.15 -26.15
CA GLY A 472 -0.44 10.15 -25.63
C GLY A 472 -0.03 8.85 -24.90
N GLY A 473 -0.95 7.94 -24.60
CA GLY A 473 -0.66 6.63 -24.02
C GLY A 473 -0.39 5.55 -25.06
N THR A 474 0.61 4.70 -24.81
CA THR A 474 0.89 3.50 -25.62
C THR A 474 1.00 2.26 -24.76
N LEU A 475 0.14 1.27 -25.02
CA LEU A 475 0.14 -0.06 -24.41
C LEU A 475 0.67 -1.08 -25.40
N TYR A 476 1.66 -1.87 -24.98
CA TYR A 476 2.15 -3.03 -25.72
C TYR A 476 1.86 -4.30 -24.93
N ALA A 477 1.01 -5.18 -25.46
CA ALA A 477 0.74 -6.48 -24.86
C ALA A 477 1.42 -7.61 -25.64
N ALA A 478 2.22 -8.43 -24.96
CA ALA A 478 2.76 -9.64 -25.55
C ALA A 478 1.61 -10.66 -25.81
N PRO A 479 1.72 -11.52 -26.84
CA PRO A 479 0.67 -12.50 -27.19
C PRO A 479 0.33 -13.52 -26.11
N ASN A 480 1.17 -13.61 -25.07
CA ASN A 480 1.04 -14.54 -23.95
C ASN A 480 0.25 -13.94 -22.76
N CYS A 481 -0.27 -12.71 -22.88
CA CYS A 481 -1.19 -12.15 -21.90
C CYS A 481 -2.55 -12.86 -21.96
N VAL A 482 -3.18 -13.05 -20.80
CA VAL A 482 -4.51 -13.63 -20.67
C VAL A 482 -5.50 -12.50 -20.40
N LEU A 483 -6.08 -11.99 -21.48
CA LEU A 483 -7.02 -10.87 -21.47
C LEU A 483 -8.44 -11.40 -21.73
N ALA A 484 -9.45 -10.89 -21.04
CA ALA A 484 -10.84 -11.26 -21.26
C ALA A 484 -11.30 -10.85 -22.68
N ALA A 485 -12.04 -11.71 -23.38
CA ALA A 485 -12.39 -11.39 -24.76
C ALA A 485 -13.23 -10.10 -24.88
N GLY A 486 -12.73 -9.10 -25.61
CA GLY A 486 -13.57 -8.11 -26.30
C GLY A 486 -13.69 -6.70 -25.71
N GLN A 487 -12.81 -6.23 -24.83
CA GLN A 487 -12.95 -4.90 -24.23
C GLN A 487 -11.68 -4.04 -24.24
N ASN A 488 -10.90 -4.09 -25.32
CA ASN A 488 -9.79 -3.15 -25.54
C ASN A 488 -10.33 -1.85 -26.12
N ALA A 489 -10.09 -0.73 -25.45
CA ALA A 489 -10.49 0.58 -25.94
C ALA A 489 -9.24 1.46 -26.11
N PRO A 490 -8.87 1.80 -27.35
CA PRO A 490 -7.99 2.91 -27.65
C PRO A 490 -8.85 4.11 -28.04
N PRO A 491 -9.56 4.79 -27.10
CA PRO A 491 -10.40 5.93 -27.46
C PRO A 491 -9.61 6.97 -28.27
N ASP A 492 -8.36 7.26 -27.87
CA ASP A 492 -7.47 8.19 -28.58
C ASP A 492 -5.97 7.81 -28.48
N GLY A 493 -5.64 6.64 -27.91
CA GLY A 493 -4.28 6.15 -27.70
C GLY A 493 -3.86 5.01 -28.63
N THR A 494 -2.76 4.33 -28.31
CA THR A 494 -2.29 3.17 -29.08
C THR A 494 -2.25 1.90 -28.22
N ILE A 495 -2.87 0.83 -28.71
CA ILE A 495 -2.70 -0.52 -28.19
C ILE A 495 -2.07 -1.37 -29.29
N GLY A 496 -0.90 -1.95 -29.01
CA GLY A 496 -0.16 -2.78 -29.93
C GLY A 496 0.37 -4.04 -29.27
N THR A 497 1.10 -4.83 -30.05
CA THR A 497 1.80 -6.03 -29.58
C THR A 497 3.31 -5.82 -29.61
N TYR A 498 4.05 -6.51 -28.75
CA TYR A 498 5.51 -6.62 -28.88
C TYR A 498 5.97 -8.07 -28.73
N ALA A 499 7.16 -8.37 -29.26
CA ALA A 499 7.81 -9.66 -29.09
C ALA A 499 8.75 -9.60 -27.87
N PRO A 500 8.45 -10.32 -26.77
CA PRO A 500 9.24 -10.33 -25.54
C PRO A 500 10.47 -11.24 -25.57
#